data_AF-A0A5K1A7F1-F1
#
_entry.id   AF-A0A5K1A7F1-F1
#
_cell.length_a   1.000
_cell.length_b   1.000
_cell.length_c   1.000
_cell.angle_alpha   90.00
_cell.angle_beta   90.00
_cell.angle_gamma   90.00
#
_symmetry.space_group_name_H-M   'P 1'
#
loop_
_entity.id
_entity.type
_entity.pdbx_description
1 polymer ?
#
loop_
_entity_poly.entity_id
_entity_poly.type
_entity_poly.pdbx_seq_one_letter_code
_entity_poly.pdbx_strand_id
1 'polypeptide(L)' 'TITSLKGISGFGFDLVRGTQTIDLIKSGFPAGKFLFAGVVDGRNIWANDLAASLSLLHELEALVGK' A
#
# COMPACT_ATOMS: atom_id res chain seq x y z
N THR A 1 11.27 11.69 5.26
CA THR A 1 9.87 11.18 5.32
C THR A 1 9.82 9.98 6.23
N ILE A 2 8.64 9.51 6.68
CA ILE A 2 8.53 8.23 7.42
C ILE A 2 9.20 7.08 6.65
N THR A 3 9.15 7.13 5.32
CA THR A 3 9.76 6.15 4.42
C THR A 3 11.29 6.18 4.36
N SER A 4 11.95 7.17 5.00
CA SER A 4 13.42 7.34 5.02
C SER A 4 14.05 7.01 6.38
N LEU A 5 13.30 6.42 7.31
CA LEU A 5 13.80 6.05 8.64
C LEU A 5 14.83 4.90 8.53
N LYS A 6 15.94 5.03 9.27
CA LYS A 6 17.01 4.01 9.30
C LYS A 6 16.55 2.75 10.02
N GLY A 7 17.02 1.59 9.56
CA GLY A 7 16.72 0.29 10.16
C GLY A 7 15.33 -0.28 9.82
N ILE A 8 14.52 0.40 9.02
CA ILE A 8 13.21 -0.08 8.60
C ILE A 8 13.31 -0.81 7.27
N SER A 9 12.78 -2.03 7.17
CA SER A 9 12.79 -2.85 5.95
C SER A 9 11.50 -2.78 5.13
N GLY A 10 10.42 -2.27 5.70
CA GLY A 10 9.14 -2.14 4.99
C GLY A 10 8.14 -1.28 5.74
N PHE A 11 7.07 -0.89 5.04
CA PHE A 11 6.05 0.02 5.53
C PHE A 11 4.66 -0.53 5.27
N GLY A 12 3.81 -0.52 6.30
CA GLY A 12 2.39 -0.84 6.19
C GLY A 12 1.55 0.42 6.11
N PHE A 13 0.65 0.47 5.13
CA PHE A 13 -0.30 1.57 4.97
C PHE A 13 -1.74 1.06 4.94
N ASP A 14 -2.62 1.82 5.59
CA ASP A 14 -4.08 1.66 5.44
C ASP A 14 -4.50 2.29 4.12
N LEU A 15 -4.80 1.45 3.13
CA LEU A 15 -5.25 1.87 1.80
C LEU A 15 -6.77 1.81 1.65
N VAL A 16 -7.50 1.43 2.71
CA VAL A 16 -8.97 1.53 2.76
C VAL A 16 -9.37 2.98 3.03
N ARG A 17 -8.69 3.65 3.97
CA ARG A 17 -8.99 5.02 4.39
C ARG A 17 -7.97 6.04 3.90
N GLY A 18 -6.75 5.61 3.59
CA GLY A 18 -5.64 6.48 3.20
C GLY A 18 -5.54 6.72 1.70
N THR A 19 -6.59 7.21 1.04
CA THR A 19 -6.59 7.43 -0.43
C THR A 19 -5.44 8.31 -0.91
N GLN A 20 -5.10 9.37 -0.16
CA GLN A 20 -3.95 10.24 -0.46
C GLN A 20 -2.60 9.51 -0.37
N THR A 21 -2.51 8.43 0.42
CA THR A 21 -1.28 7.64 0.54
C THR A 21 -1.01 6.85 -0.73
N ILE A 22 -2.06 6.44 -1.46
CA ILE A 22 -1.92 5.77 -2.76
C ILE A 22 -1.22 6.71 -3.74
N ASP A 23 -1.65 7.96 -3.83
CA ASP A 23 -1.04 8.95 -4.73
C ASP A 23 0.43 9.22 -4.38
N LEU A 24 0.75 9.28 -3.08
CA LEU A 24 2.13 9.43 -2.63
C LEU A 24 3.00 8.23 -3.02
N ILE A 25 2.50 7.00 -2.86
CA ILE A 25 3.22 5.79 -3.28
C ILE A 25 3.42 5.80 -4.80
N LYS A 26 2.39 6.20 -5.57
CA LYS A 26 2.45 6.33 -7.04
C LYS A 26 3.47 7.38 -7.49
N SER A 27 3.70 8.42 -6.69
CA SER A 27 4.75 9.41 -6.95
C SER A 27 6.17 8.91 -6.67
N GLY A 28 6.32 7.86 -5.87
CA GLY A 28 7.60 7.21 -5.59
C GLY A 28 7.60 6.44 -4.26
N PHE A 29 8.25 5.29 -4.26
CA PHE A 29 8.45 4.45 -3.07
C PHE A 29 9.94 4.10 -2.91
N PRO A 30 10.47 3.99 -1.68
CA PRO A 30 11.90 3.71 -1.50
C PRO A 30 12.28 2.33 -2.05
N ALA A 31 13.33 2.30 -2.86
CA ALA A 31 13.87 1.05 -3.40
C ALA A 31 14.35 0.10 -2.29
N GLY A 32 14.14 -1.20 -2.50
CA GLY A 32 14.56 -2.25 -1.57
C GLY A 32 13.81 -2.26 -0.25
N LYS A 33 12.64 -1.62 -0.18
CA LYS A 33 11.71 -1.69 0.96
C LYS A 33 10.46 -2.44 0.57
N PHE A 34 9.90 -3.19 1.51
CA PHE A 34 8.61 -3.85 1.31
C PHE A 34 7.45 -2.87 1.51
N LEU A 35 6.44 -2.98 0.64
CA LEU A 35 5.15 -2.31 0.82
C LEU A 35 4.12 -3.33 1.30
N PHE A 36 3.53 -3.10 2.48
CA PHE A 36 2.39 -3.86 2.98
C PHE A 36 1.12 -3.05 2.72
N ALA A 37 0.39 -3.43 1.66
CA ALA A 37 -0.83 -2.76 1.22
C ALA A 37 -2.07 -3.25 2.01
N GLY A 38 -2.53 -2.45 2.98
CA GLY A 38 -3.73 -2.74 3.76
C GLY A 38 -5.00 -2.42 2.98
N VAL A 39 -5.46 -3.34 2.13
CA VAL A 39 -6.64 -3.18 1.24
C VAL A 39 -7.92 -3.84 1.78
N VAL A 40 -7.82 -4.68 2.81
CA VAL A 40 -8.96 -5.33 3.47
C VAL A 40 -9.31 -4.54 4.74
N ASP A 41 -10.57 -4.10 4.87
CA ASP A 41 -11.00 -3.28 6.02
C ASP A 41 -11.16 -4.13 7.29
N GLY A 42 -10.12 -4.13 8.14
CA GLY A 42 -10.18 -4.76 9.46
C GLY A 42 -11.01 -4.00 10.51
N ARG A 43 -11.67 -2.89 10.14
CA ARG A 43 -12.49 -2.07 11.06
C ARG A 43 -13.98 -2.07 10.72
N ASN A 44 -14.40 -2.91 9.78
CA ASN A 44 -15.80 -3.10 9.46
C ASN A 44 -16.11 -4.58 9.16
N ILE A 45 -17.38 -4.89 8.96
CA ILE A 45 -17.88 -6.27 8.78
C ILE A 45 -18.24 -6.60 7.33
N TRP A 46 -18.03 -5.67 6.40
CA TRP A 46 -18.40 -5.85 5.01
C TRP A 46 -17.41 -6.75 4.28
N ALA A 47 -17.94 -7.57 3.36
CA ALA A 47 -17.10 -8.33 2.44
C ALA A 47 -16.26 -7.37 1.59
N ASN A 48 -14.99 -7.71 1.40
CA ASN A 48 -14.08 -6.91 0.59
C ASN A 48 -14.44 -7.01 -0.90
N ASP A 49 -14.34 -5.89 -1.61
CA ASP A 49 -14.35 -5.91 -3.07
C ASP A 49 -13.00 -6.43 -3.57
N LEU A 50 -12.97 -7.73 -3.88
CA LEU A 50 -11.77 -8.42 -4.34
C LEU A 50 -11.29 -7.90 -5.70
N ALA A 51 -12.20 -7.49 -6.59
CA ALA A 51 -11.84 -7.01 -7.92
C ALA A 51 -11.14 -5.65 -7.83
N ALA A 52 -11.71 -4.72 -7.07
CA ALA A 52 -11.08 -3.42 -6.80
C ALA A 52 -9.73 -3.57 -6.08
N SER A 53 -9.67 -4.43 -5.07
CA SER A 53 -8.43 -4.67 -4.30
C SER A 53 -7.33 -5.27 -5.18
N LEU A 54 -7.66 -6.26 -6.01
CA LEU A 54 -6.70 -6.88 -6.93
C LEU A 54 -6.19 -5.90 -7.98
N SER A 55 -7.08 -5.05 -8.52
CA SER A 55 -6.67 -3.99 -9.47
C SER A 55 -5.65 -3.05 -8.83
N LEU A 56 -5.91 -2.57 -7.61
CA LEU A 56 -4.98 -1.71 -6.89
C LEU A 56 -3.66 -2.41 -6.58
N LEU A 57 -3.69 -3.68 -6.18
CA LEU A 57 -2.46 -4.45 -5.89
C LEU A 57 -1.59 -4.62 -7.13
N HIS A 58 -2.17 -4.90 -8.31
CA HIS A 58 -1.41 -4.96 -9.55
C HIS A 58 -0.79 -3.60 -9.93
N GLU A 59 -1.52 -2.49 -9.72
CA GLU A 59 -0.96 -1.15 -9.94
C GLU A 59 0.24 -0.88 -9.03
N LEU A 60 0.16 -1.26 -7.74
CA LEU A 60 1.24 -1.07 -6.78
C LEU A 60 2.43 -2.00 -7.04
N GLU A 61 2.19 -3.24 -7.45
CA GLU A 61 3.22 -4.21 -7.84
C GLU A 61 4.03 -3.70 -9.04
N ALA A 62 3.38 -3.10 -10.03
CA ALA A 62 4.08 -2.52 -11.18
C ALA A 62 5.02 -1.36 -10.80
N LEU A 63 4.76 -0.69 -9.68
CA LEU A 63 5.55 0.43 -9.17
C LEU A 63 6.67 0.01 -8.20
N VAL A 64 6.39 -0.94 -7.32
CA VAL A 64 7.29 -1.33 -6.21
C VAL A 64 8.03 -2.64 -6.51
N GLY A 65 7.48 -3.50 -7.36
CA GLY A 65 7.91 -4.88 -7.55
C GLY A 65 7.15 -5.86 -6.65
N LYS A 66 7.48 -7.15 -6.81
CA LYS A 66 6.99 -8.24 -5.96
C LYS A 66 7.75 -8.34 -4.65
#